data_AF-K1SJJ4-F1
#
_entry.id   AF-K1SJJ4-F1
#
_cell.length_a   1.000
_cell.length_b   1.000
_cell.length_c   1.000
_cell.angle_alpha   90.00
_cell.angle_beta   90.00
_cell.angle_gamma   90.00
#
_symmetry.space_group_name_H-M   'P 1'
#
loop_
_entity.id
_entity.type
_entity.pdbx_description
1 polymer ?
#
loop_
_entity_poly.entity_id
_entity_poly.type
_entity_poly.pdbx_seq_one_letter_code
_entity_poly.pdbx_strand_id
1 'polypeptide(L)' 'AVGEIVKVGNTSRKMVFEARKVVAARPDISPSAADVLKEPVVVCRASGTCVVKKEDQRIPESR' A
#
# COMPACT_ATOMS: atom_id res chain seq x y z
N ALA A 1 -1.66 -0.49 -4.95
CA ALA A 1 -1.70 -0.18 -3.50
C ALA A 1 -0.71 0.93 -3.24
N VAL A 2 -0.97 1.79 -2.26
CA VAL A 2 -0.04 2.80 -1.78
C VAL A 2 0.48 2.38 -0.41
N GLY A 3 1.66 2.84 -0.03
CA GLY A 3 2.17 2.62 1.31
C GLY A 3 3.19 3.66 1.71
N GLU A 4 3.34 3.86 3.02
CA GLU A 4 4.22 4.85 3.61
C GLU A 4 5.01 4.23 4.77
N ILE A 5 6.26 4.67 4.95
CA ILE A 5 7.07 4.32 6.12
C ILE A 5 6.59 5.21 7.27
N VAL A 6 6.02 4.60 8.30
CA VAL A 6 5.52 5.32 9.49
C VAL A 6 6.55 5.38 10.62
N LYS A 7 7.55 4.50 10.60
CA LYS A 7 8.64 4.51 11.59
C LYS A 7 9.90 3.87 11.02
N VAL A 8 11.02 4.57 11.20
CA VAL A 8 12.37 4.04 10.97
C VAL A 8 13.00 3.73 12.34
N GLY A 9 13.63 2.57 12.45
CA GLY A 9 14.50 2.24 13.58
C GLY A 9 15.76 1.52 13.09
N ASN A 10 16.65 1.18 14.02
CA ASN A 10 18.02 0.70 13.73
C ASN A 10 18.13 -0.36 12.62
N THR A 11 17.28 -1.39 12.60
CA THR A 11 17.24 -2.40 11.52
C THR A 11 15.88 -2.57 10.87
N SER A 12 14.85 -1.89 11.39
CA SER A 12 13.46 -2.11 10.98
C SER A 12 12.84 -0.84 10.41
N ARG A 13 12.00 -1.01 9.38
CA ARG A 13 11.14 0.04 8.84
C ARG A 13 9.69 -0.45 8.92
N LYS A 14 8.88 0.19 9.77
CA LYS A 14 7.44 -0.09 9.85
C LYS A 14 6.72 0.70 8.77
N MET A 15 5.78 0.06 8.10
CA MET A 15 5.05 0.61 6.97
C MET A 15 3.56 0.33 7.13
N VAL A 16 2.74 1.24 6.62
CA VAL A 16 1.29 1.01 6.43
C VAL A 16 0.97 1.04 4.95
N PHE A 17 -0.03 0.27 4.55
CA PHE A 17 -0.44 0.09 3.16
C PHE A 17 -1.94 0.23 3.04
N GLU A 18 -2.39 0.83 1.92
CA GLU A 18 -3.78 0.91 1.56
C GLU A 18 -3.99 0.47 0.10
N ALA A 19 -4.94 -0.45 -0.11
CA ALA A 19 -5.41 -0.84 -1.43
C ALA A 19 -6.82 -0.29 -1.64
N ARG A 20 -7.05 0.28 -2.83
CA ARG A 20 -8.34 0.86 -3.22
C ARG A 20 -8.82 0.25 -4.52
N LYS A 21 -10.12 -0.05 -4.59
CA LYS A 21 -10.83 -0.40 -5.82
C LYS A 21 -11.23 0.90 -6.53
N VAL A 22 -10.82 1.04 -7.80
CA VAL A 22 -11.08 2.23 -8.63
C VAL A 22 -12.08 1.97 -9.76
N VAL A 23 -12.36 0.70 -10.06
CA VAL A 23 -13.34 0.27 -11.08
C VAL A 23 -14.22 -0.81 -10.47
N ALA A 24 -15.51 -0.83 -10.84
CA ALA A 24 -16.45 -1.88 -10.44
C ALA A 24 -17.27 -2.37 -11.65
N ALA A 25 -17.56 -3.67 -11.68
CA ALA A 25 -18.42 -4.26 -12.71
C ALA A 25 -19.87 -3.79 -12.57
N ARG A 26 -20.57 -3.69 -13.70
CA ARG A 26 -22.00 -3.35 -13.84
C ARG A 26 -22.78 -4.52 -14.47
N PRO A 27 -22.93 -5.63 -13.73
CA PRO A 27 -23.65 -6.81 -14.25
C PRO A 27 -25.13 -6.51 -14.54
N ASP A 28 -25.66 -5.40 -14.02
CA ASP A 28 -26.99 -4.88 -14.31
C ASP A 28 -27.15 -4.35 -15.74
N ILE A 29 -26.05 -4.03 -16.44
CA ILE A 29 -26.06 -3.62 -17.86
C ILE A 29 -25.66 -4.79 -18.77
N SER A 30 -24.50 -5.40 -18.51
CA SER A 30 -24.02 -6.58 -19.25
C SER A 30 -22.84 -7.25 -18.51
N PRO A 31 -22.46 -8.49 -18.84
CA PRO A 31 -21.33 -9.18 -18.19
C PRO A 31 -19.96 -8.50 -18.36
N SER A 32 -19.80 -7.67 -19.40
CA SER A 32 -18.55 -6.97 -19.70
C SER A 32 -18.56 -5.49 -19.27
N ALA A 33 -19.70 -4.97 -18.81
CA ALA A 33 -19.81 -3.57 -18.40
C ALA A 33 -19.09 -3.30 -17.06
N ALA A 34 -18.41 -2.16 -16.97
CA ALA A 34 -17.76 -1.69 -15.75
C ALA A 34 -17.65 -0.15 -15.74
N ASP A 35 -17.70 0.44 -14.56
CA ASP A 35 -17.58 1.89 -14.34
C ASP A 35 -16.33 2.23 -13.52
N VAL A 36 -15.71 3.37 -13.86
CA VAL A 36 -14.75 4.01 -12.98
C VAL A 36 -15.51 4.62 -11.81
N LEU A 37 -15.10 4.27 -10.59
CA LEU A 37 -15.71 4.81 -9.39
C LEU A 37 -15.27 6.27 -9.21
N LYS A 38 -16.26 7.17 -9.04
CA LYS A 38 -16.02 8.58 -8.73
C LYS A 38 -15.13 8.74 -7.49
N GLU A 39 -15.35 7.89 -6.49
CA GLU A 39 -14.55 7.83 -5.27
C GLU A 39 -13.96 6.42 -5.12
N PRO A 40 -12.63 6.26 -5.03
CA PRO A 40 -12.01 4.96 -4.80
C PRO A 40 -12.43 4.35 -3.46
N VAL A 41 -12.80 3.07 -3.45
CA VAL A 41 -13.23 2.36 -2.25
C VAL A 41 -12.05 1.63 -1.61
N VAL A 42 -11.74 1.90 -0.34
CA VAL A 42 -10.70 1.17 0.39
C VAL A 42 -11.13 -0.29 0.57
N VAL A 43 -10.31 -1.22 0.07
CA VAL A 43 -10.58 -2.66 0.15
C VAL A 43 -9.68 -3.39 1.15
N CYS A 44 -8.50 -2.83 1.44
CA CYS A 44 -7.58 -3.43 2.39
C CYS A 44 -6.70 -2.37 3.03
N ARG A 45 -6.46 -2.52 4.33
CA ARG A 45 -5.42 -1.83 5.08
C ARG A 45 -4.51 -2.88 5.70
N ALA A 46 -3.21 -2.67 5.59
CA ALA A 46 -2.23 -3.58 6.15
C ALA A 46 -1.08 -2.81 6.79
N SER A 47 -0.41 -3.44 7.75
CA SER A 47 0.84 -2.97 8.31
C SER A 47 1.92 -4.02 8.09
N GLY A 48 3.11 -3.59 7.70
CA GLY A 48 4.26 -4.46 7.48
C GLY A 48 5.51 -3.91 8.16
N THR A 49 6.49 -4.78 8.38
CA THR A 49 7.83 -4.36 8.83
C THR A 49 8.87 -4.98 7.92
N CYS A 50 9.65 -4.14 7.26
CA CYS A 50 10.82 -4.57 6.51
C CYS A 50 12.06 -4.51 7.40
N VAL A 51 12.91 -5.54 7.34
CA VAL A 51 14.12 -5.64 8.15
C VAL A 51 15.34 -5.73 7.25
N VAL A 52 16.35 -4.89 7.52
CA VAL A 52 17.65 -4.93 6.86
C VAL A 52 18.72 -5.03 7.94
N LYS A 53 19.56 -6.07 7.88
CA LYS A 53 20.65 -6.25 8.84
C LYS A 53 21.58 -5.04 8.80
N LYS A 54 22.16 -4.69 9.94
CA LYS A 54 22.96 -3.47 10.10
C LYS A 54 24.17 -3.41 9.17
N GLU A 55 24.84 -4.55 8.98
CA GLU A 55 25.98 -4.71 8.07
C GLU A 55 25.63 -4.47 6.59
N ASP A 56 24.37 -4.67 6.21
CA ASP A 56 23.88 -4.51 4.83
C ASP A 56 23.31 -3.09 4.56
N GLN A 57 23.27 -2.21 5.57
CA GLN A 57 22.73 -0.86 5.42
C GLN A 57 23.75 0.08 4.79
N ARG A 58 23.38 0.69 3.66
CA ARG A 58 24.29 1.53 2.84
C ARG A 58 24.18 3.02 3.12
N ILE A 59 23.08 3.48 3.70
CA ILE A 59 22.81 4.89 3.95
C ILE A 59 22.88 5.12 5.46
N PRO A 60 23.75 6.01 5.96
CA PRO A 60 23.81 6.34 7.38
C PRO A 60 22.50 6.99 7.83
N GLU A 61 22.15 6.77 9.10
CA GLU A 61 20.92 7.25 9.72
C GLU A 61 21.04 8.76 9.99
N SER A 62 20.90 9.57 8.94
CA SER A 62 20.80 11.03 9.04
C SER A 62 19.95 11.62 7.90
N ARG A 63 18.67 11.82 8.20
CA ARG A 63 17.85 12.94 7.71
C ARG A 63 16.92 13.39 8.82
#